data_AF-A0A7S2AUN2-F1
#
_entry.id   AF-A0A7S2AUN2-F1
#
_cell.length_a   1.000
_cell.length_b   1.000
_cell.length_c   1.000
_cell.angle_alpha   90.00
_cell.angle_beta   90.00
_cell.angle_gamma   90.00
#
_symmetry.space_group_name_H-M   'P 1'
#
loop_
_entity.id
_entity.type
_entity.pdbx_description
1 polymer ?
#
loop_
_entity_poly.entity_id
_entity_poly.type
_entity_poly.pdbx_seq_one_letter_code
_entity_poly.pdbx_strand_id
1 'polypeptide(L)'
;ARAARGAAAGALHSVCGMLEALTRSDADGRVLRSGDDPPELRYVNLNASMHFERLVAKCHAVVLAGGTLSPVPALLRDLFPTVKQDRVVRFSCGHIVDAGRFQCLALGRGPSGLPLNLEASKRATDDQRDELGRVLRNAVRIVPGGVVCFVPSHRFVGELMSRWRSTGLFAQLEANKPVLYEDSTSSASQLLERYTSLCTGDSASKGALLLCVVGGRLSEGVNFGDDLGRLVVVAGLPYPNPTDAELVARMRYLDAAEPGAGRAYYEALCWKAVNQSIGRAIRHRLDYATALLLDARYVDDVSLSSRLPAWVSNSLVRCEGGYGQVHGKLATFYSRFCK
;
A
#
# COMPACT_ATOMS: atom_id res chain seq x y z
N ALA A 1 -28.57 -24.36 -19.05
CA ALA A 1 -29.78 -23.75 -18.42
C ALA A 1 -29.60 -23.23 -16.98
N ARG A 2 -28.51 -23.56 -16.25
CA ARG A 2 -28.31 -23.10 -14.84
C ARG A 2 -27.42 -21.86 -14.67
N ALA A 3 -26.77 -21.38 -15.74
CA ALA A 3 -25.85 -20.23 -15.72
C ALA A 3 -26.52 -18.86 -15.99
N ALA A 4 -27.78 -18.83 -16.45
CA ALA A 4 -28.47 -17.59 -16.81
C ALA A 4 -29.39 -17.02 -15.71
N ARG A 5 -29.52 -17.70 -14.55
CA ARG A 5 -30.43 -17.28 -13.46
C ARG A 5 -29.81 -16.37 -12.40
N GLY A 6 -28.50 -16.07 -12.48
CA GLY A 6 -27.81 -15.23 -11.49
C GLY A 6 -27.99 -13.71 -11.68
N ALA A 7 -28.32 -13.25 -12.88
CA ALA A 7 -28.34 -11.81 -13.19
C ALA A 7 -29.68 -11.12 -12.85
N ALA A 8 -30.82 -11.82 -12.98
CA ALA A 8 -32.15 -11.23 -12.80
C ALA A 8 -32.55 -11.04 -11.32
N ALA A 9 -31.96 -11.80 -10.40
CA ALA A 9 -32.13 -11.55 -8.97
C ALA A 9 -31.39 -10.28 -8.51
N GLY A 10 -30.38 -9.80 -9.25
CA GLY A 10 -29.50 -8.72 -8.79
C GLY A 10 -30.16 -7.35 -8.65
N ALA A 11 -30.97 -6.92 -9.62
CA ALA A 11 -31.47 -5.54 -9.65
C ALA A 11 -32.48 -5.23 -8.53
N LEU A 12 -33.46 -6.11 -8.31
CA LEU A 12 -34.47 -5.91 -7.26
C LEU A 12 -33.84 -6.00 -5.86
N HIS A 13 -32.94 -6.95 -5.63
CA HIS A 13 -32.23 -7.05 -4.34
C HIS A 13 -31.34 -5.82 -4.09
N SER A 14 -30.70 -5.26 -5.13
CA SER A 14 -29.96 -4.00 -5.01
C SER A 14 -30.87 -2.82 -4.65
N VAL A 15 -32.06 -2.73 -5.26
CA VAL A 15 -33.05 -1.69 -4.93
C VAL A 15 -33.58 -1.88 -3.50
N CYS A 16 -33.97 -3.10 -3.12
CA CYS A 16 -34.40 -3.40 -1.76
C CYS A 16 -33.31 -3.08 -0.73
N GLY A 17 -32.06 -3.49 -0.98
CA GLY A 17 -30.93 -3.18 -0.12
C GLY A 17 -30.66 -1.67 0.00
N MET A 18 -30.85 -0.91 -1.09
CA MET A 18 -30.77 0.56 -1.07
C MET A 18 -31.89 1.16 -0.21
N LEU A 19 -33.14 0.71 -0.41
CA LEU A 19 -34.29 1.19 0.39
C LEU A 19 -34.11 0.85 1.87
N GLU A 20 -33.67 -0.37 2.20
CA GLU A 20 -33.34 -0.77 3.57
C GLU A 20 -32.23 0.09 4.16
N ALA A 21 -31.19 0.41 3.39
CA ALA A 21 -30.11 1.29 3.83
C ALA A 21 -30.61 2.71 4.12
N LEU A 22 -31.55 3.22 3.31
CA LEU A 22 -32.18 4.53 3.49
C LEU A 22 -33.13 4.59 4.70
N THR A 23 -33.54 3.46 5.27
CA THR A 23 -34.31 3.46 6.54
C THR A 23 -33.45 3.75 7.78
N ARG A 24 -32.13 3.85 7.62
CA ARG A 24 -31.19 4.14 8.71
C ARG A 24 -31.13 5.64 9.01
N SER A 25 -30.57 5.98 10.17
CA SER A 25 -30.40 7.38 10.59
C SER A 25 -29.53 8.16 9.61
N ASP A 26 -29.98 9.37 9.24
CA ASP A 26 -29.20 10.33 8.46
C ASP A 26 -27.90 10.76 9.17
N ALA A 27 -27.80 10.54 10.49
CA ALA A 27 -26.56 10.77 11.21
C ALA A 27 -25.45 9.78 10.81
N ASP A 28 -25.82 8.56 10.41
CA ASP A 28 -24.90 7.43 10.25
C ASP A 28 -24.50 7.14 8.81
N GLY A 29 -25.16 7.74 7.81
CA GLY A 29 -24.88 7.45 6.40
C GLY A 29 -25.11 8.60 5.44
N ARG A 30 -24.59 8.49 4.23
CA ARG A 30 -24.75 9.50 3.16
C ARG A 30 -25.10 8.83 1.84
N VAL A 31 -26.01 9.44 1.10
CA VAL A 31 -26.25 9.10 -0.30
C VAL A 31 -25.34 9.95 -1.17
N LEU A 32 -24.50 9.30 -1.95
CA LEU A 32 -23.60 9.92 -2.92
C LEU A 32 -24.15 9.70 -4.32
N ARG A 33 -24.02 10.72 -5.16
CA ARG A 33 -24.29 10.62 -6.60
C ARG A 33 -22.97 10.67 -7.35
N SER A 34 -22.76 9.72 -8.26
CA SER A 34 -21.60 9.65 -9.14
C SER A 34 -22.02 9.28 -10.55
N GLY A 35 -21.17 9.52 -11.55
CA GLY A 35 -21.48 9.22 -12.95
C GLY A 35 -22.40 10.26 -13.59
N ASP A 36 -22.07 10.67 -14.80
CA ASP A 36 -22.83 11.69 -15.54
C ASP A 36 -23.98 11.05 -16.33
N ASP A 37 -23.78 9.86 -16.92
CA ASP A 37 -24.83 9.10 -17.61
C ASP A 37 -24.44 7.60 -17.80
N PRO A 38 -25.19 6.63 -17.23
CA PRO A 38 -26.29 6.84 -16.29
C PRO A 38 -25.78 7.28 -14.91
N PRO A 39 -26.51 8.14 -14.20
CA PRO A 39 -26.15 8.50 -12.84
C PRO A 39 -26.28 7.29 -11.90
N GLU A 40 -25.25 7.09 -11.08
CA GLU A 40 -25.18 6.10 -10.03
C GLU A 40 -25.49 6.75 -8.67
N LEU A 41 -26.35 6.12 -7.89
CA LEU A 41 -26.60 6.48 -6.50
C LEU A 41 -26.04 5.38 -5.60
N ARG A 42 -25.25 5.79 -4.60
CA ARG A 42 -24.62 4.89 -3.63
C ARG A 42 -24.91 5.36 -2.22
N TYR A 43 -25.39 4.47 -1.36
CA TYR A 43 -25.44 4.72 0.07
C TYR A 43 -24.13 4.27 0.72
N VAL A 44 -23.49 5.18 1.47
CA VAL A 44 -22.28 4.90 2.25
C VAL A 44 -22.63 4.95 3.73
N ASN A 45 -22.29 3.88 4.45
CA ASN A 45 -22.39 3.85 5.91
C ASN A 45 -21.14 4.49 6.54
N LEU A 46 -21.32 5.59 7.25
CA LEU A 46 -20.28 6.31 7.97
C LEU A 46 -20.15 5.86 9.44
N ASN A 47 -21.11 5.10 9.97
CA ASN A 47 -21.01 4.53 11.30
C ASN A 47 -20.91 3.00 11.26
N ALA A 48 -19.70 2.47 11.47
CA ALA A 48 -19.50 1.03 11.51
C ALA A 48 -19.90 0.43 12.87
N SER A 49 -19.87 1.20 13.96
CA SER A 49 -20.08 0.69 15.32
C SER A 49 -21.44 0.03 15.50
N MET A 50 -22.47 0.55 14.82
CA MET A 50 -23.85 0.03 14.88
C MET A 50 -23.93 -1.47 14.57
N HIS A 51 -23.07 -1.98 13.69
CA HIS A 51 -23.02 -3.40 13.34
C HIS A 51 -22.29 -4.21 14.40
N PHE A 52 -21.23 -3.65 14.96
CA PHE A 52 -20.41 -4.30 15.99
C PHE A 52 -21.07 -4.30 17.36
N GLU A 53 -21.88 -3.29 17.70
CA GLU A 53 -22.68 -3.26 18.93
C GLU A 53 -23.61 -4.47 19.02
N ARG A 54 -24.27 -4.81 17.90
CA ARG A 54 -25.11 -6.01 17.82
C ARG A 54 -24.31 -7.29 18.02
N LEU A 55 -23.08 -7.36 17.51
CA LEU A 55 -22.19 -8.52 17.70
C LEU A 55 -21.75 -8.63 19.16
N VAL A 56 -21.31 -7.53 19.77
CA VAL A 56 -20.88 -7.48 21.17
C VAL A 56 -22.02 -7.86 22.12
N ALA A 57 -23.27 -7.48 21.81
CA ALA A 57 -24.43 -7.83 22.62
C ALA A 57 -24.83 -9.31 22.53
N LYS A 58 -24.63 -9.95 21.38
CA LYS A 58 -25.08 -11.33 21.12
C LYS A 58 -23.99 -12.39 21.39
N CYS A 59 -22.73 -12.04 21.21
CA CYS A 59 -21.62 -12.97 21.34
C CYS A 59 -21.05 -12.97 22.76
N HIS A 60 -20.63 -14.14 23.23
CA HIS A 60 -19.92 -14.26 24.51
C HIS A 60 -18.56 -13.53 24.49
N ALA A 61 -17.84 -13.63 23.37
CA ALA A 61 -16.59 -12.92 23.12
C ALA A 61 -16.45 -12.60 21.63
N VAL A 62 -15.85 -11.45 21.30
CA VAL A 62 -15.51 -11.04 19.93
C VAL A 62 -13.99 -10.97 19.82
N VAL A 63 -13.41 -11.79 18.94
CA VAL A 63 -11.96 -11.85 18.72
C VAL A 63 -11.62 -11.20 17.38
N LEU A 64 -10.80 -10.15 17.43
CA LEU A 64 -10.23 -9.53 16.23
C LEU A 64 -8.78 -9.98 16.08
N ALA A 65 -8.49 -10.69 15.00
CA ALA A 65 -7.15 -11.17 14.68
C ALA A 65 -6.73 -10.66 13.30
N GLY A 66 -5.55 -10.03 13.23
CA GLY A 66 -5.00 -9.53 11.97
C GLY A 66 -3.63 -8.87 12.13
N GLY A 67 -2.77 -9.03 11.13
CA GLY A 67 -1.40 -8.46 11.13
C GLY A 67 -1.33 -6.95 10.90
N THR A 68 -2.46 -6.32 10.53
CA THR A 68 -2.54 -4.90 10.16
C THR A 68 -3.63 -4.13 10.92
N LEU A 69 -4.05 -4.64 12.09
CA LEU A 69 -5.07 -4.00 12.94
C LEU A 69 -4.57 -2.72 13.65
N SER A 70 -3.27 -2.43 13.58
CA SER A 70 -2.70 -1.20 14.14
C SER A 70 -3.01 0.01 13.25
N PRO A 71 -3.34 1.19 13.82
CA PRO A 71 -3.39 1.51 15.24
C PRO A 71 -4.67 1.05 15.95
N VAL A 72 -4.52 0.22 16.99
CA VAL A 72 -5.63 -0.36 17.77
C VAL A 72 -6.53 0.69 18.44
N PRO A 73 -6.02 1.81 18.99
CA PRO A 73 -6.89 2.84 19.59
C PRO A 73 -7.92 3.41 18.61
N ALA A 74 -7.52 3.66 17.37
CA ALA A 74 -8.43 4.15 16.33
C ALA A 74 -9.48 3.09 15.96
N LEU A 75 -9.04 1.83 15.81
CA LEU A 75 -9.95 0.70 15.55
C LEU A 75 -11.01 0.55 16.65
N LEU A 76 -10.62 0.66 17.92
CA LEU A 76 -11.54 0.56 19.05
C LEU A 76 -12.53 1.71 19.09
N ARG A 77 -12.07 2.95 18.85
CA ARG A 77 -12.96 4.12 18.77
C ARG A 77 -13.97 3.98 17.63
N ASP A 78 -13.55 3.50 16.47
CA ASP A 78 -14.38 3.46 15.27
C ASP A 78 -15.39 2.30 15.28
N LEU A 79 -15.03 1.14 15.88
CA LEU A 79 -15.86 -0.07 15.86
C LEU A 79 -16.52 -0.39 17.21
N PHE A 80 -15.91 0.02 18.33
CA PHE A 80 -16.34 -0.33 19.69
C PHE A 80 -16.40 0.89 20.63
N PRO A 81 -16.99 2.03 20.22
CA PRO A 81 -17.01 3.25 21.02
C PRO A 81 -17.71 3.06 22.39
N THR A 82 -18.64 2.11 22.49
CA THR A 82 -19.42 1.81 23.70
C THR A 82 -18.76 0.77 24.61
N VAL A 83 -17.69 0.12 24.17
CA VAL A 83 -17.01 -0.93 24.94
C VAL A 83 -16.00 -0.29 25.88
N LYS A 84 -16.15 -0.56 27.18
CA LYS A 84 -15.22 -0.10 28.21
C LYS A 84 -13.84 -0.76 28.05
N GLN A 85 -12.77 0.01 28.33
CA GLN A 85 -11.38 -0.42 28.14
C GLN A 85 -10.98 -1.63 28.97
N ASP A 86 -11.55 -1.81 30.16
CA ASP A 86 -11.34 -2.97 31.05
C ASP A 86 -11.84 -4.30 30.44
N ARG A 87 -12.73 -4.23 29.44
CA ARG A 87 -13.21 -5.39 28.68
C ARG A 87 -12.36 -5.71 27.45
N VAL A 88 -11.34 -4.89 27.15
CA VAL A 88 -10.51 -5.04 25.96
C VAL A 88 -9.19 -5.72 26.32
N VAL A 89 -9.00 -6.95 25.88
CA VAL A 89 -7.72 -7.66 26.01
C VAL A 89 -6.94 -7.51 24.70
N ARG A 90 -5.71 -6.97 24.80
CA ARG A 90 -4.80 -6.82 23.66
C ARG A 90 -3.64 -7.80 23.79
N PHE A 91 -3.42 -8.56 22.72
CA PHE A 91 -2.25 -9.39 22.54
C PHE A 91 -1.57 -9.05 21.21
N SER A 92 -0.25 -8.90 21.23
CA SER A 92 0.54 -8.60 20.03
C SER A 92 1.86 -9.37 20.10
N CYS A 93 2.14 -10.14 19.06
CA CYS A 93 3.45 -10.77 18.89
C CYS A 93 4.41 -9.80 18.19
N GLY A 94 5.71 -9.96 18.46
CA GLY A 94 6.76 -9.38 17.62
C GLY A 94 6.72 -9.96 16.20
N HIS A 95 7.47 -9.34 15.29
CA HIS A 95 7.59 -9.87 13.94
C HIS A 95 8.38 -11.18 13.93
N ILE A 96 8.03 -12.08 13.01
CA ILE A 96 8.57 -13.44 12.94
C ILE A 96 10.04 -13.53 12.48
N VAL A 97 10.63 -12.41 12.06
CA VAL A 97 11.96 -12.37 11.43
C VAL A 97 12.99 -11.75 12.35
N ASP A 98 14.13 -12.43 12.49
CA ASP A 98 15.24 -12.02 13.33
C ASP A 98 15.88 -10.69 12.90
N ALA A 99 16.54 -10.03 13.86
CA ALA A 99 17.31 -8.82 13.58
C ALA A 99 18.36 -9.08 12.50
N GLY A 100 18.39 -8.25 11.45
CA GLY A 100 19.36 -8.32 10.36
C GLY A 100 18.89 -9.06 9.09
N ARG A 101 17.73 -9.72 9.13
CA ARG A 101 17.05 -10.29 7.94
C ARG A 101 16.09 -9.33 7.27
N PHE A 102 15.84 -8.17 7.87
CA PHE A 102 15.09 -7.09 7.26
C PHE A 102 15.76 -5.74 7.49
N GLN A 103 15.74 -4.88 6.48
CA GLN A 103 16.26 -3.52 6.55
C GLN A 103 15.31 -2.58 5.82
N CYS A 104 14.82 -1.55 6.53
CA CYS A 104 14.08 -0.46 5.91
C CYS A 104 15.01 0.74 5.68
N LEU A 105 14.95 1.34 4.49
CA LEU A 105 15.74 2.50 4.10
C LEU A 105 14.78 3.62 3.67
N ALA A 106 14.98 4.83 4.17
CA ALA A 106 14.27 6.02 3.69
C ALA A 106 15.22 6.90 2.88
N LEU A 107 14.82 7.30 1.67
CA LEU A 107 15.62 8.11 0.76
C LEU A 107 14.86 9.37 0.34
N GLY A 108 15.45 10.52 0.65
CA GLY A 108 14.90 11.84 0.30
C GLY A 108 15.54 12.51 -0.91
N ARG A 109 16.71 12.03 -1.38
CA ARG A 109 17.44 12.59 -2.54
C ARG A 109 17.93 11.47 -3.44
N GLY A 110 17.67 11.58 -4.74
CA GLY A 110 18.06 10.55 -5.70
C GLY A 110 19.54 10.60 -6.11
N PRO A 111 19.97 9.75 -7.05
CA PRO A 111 21.35 9.66 -7.52
C PRO A 111 21.94 10.94 -8.12
N SER A 112 21.13 11.84 -8.66
CA SER A 112 21.59 13.13 -9.19
C SER A 112 21.66 14.23 -8.12
N GLY A 113 21.27 13.92 -6.87
CA GLY A 113 21.19 14.88 -5.77
C GLY A 113 19.86 15.64 -5.69
N LEU A 114 18.98 15.44 -6.68
CA LEU A 114 17.64 16.01 -6.71
C LEU A 114 16.80 15.51 -5.52
N PRO A 115 16.12 16.41 -4.77
CA PRO A 115 15.13 16.01 -3.78
C PRO A 115 14.01 15.21 -4.43
N LEU A 116 13.68 14.04 -3.88
CA LEU A 116 12.58 13.20 -4.33
C LEU A 116 11.28 13.76 -3.74
N ASN A 117 10.47 14.40 -4.56
CA ASN A 117 9.15 14.88 -4.18
C ASN A 117 8.11 14.27 -5.11
N LEU A 118 7.47 13.21 -4.62
CA LEU A 118 6.48 12.45 -5.36
C LEU A 118 5.04 12.83 -4.98
N GLU A 119 4.84 14.05 -4.47
CA GLU A 119 3.52 14.67 -4.29
C GLU A 119 2.82 14.84 -5.64
N ALA A 120 1.49 14.73 -5.69
CA ALA A 120 0.73 14.75 -6.94
C ALA A 120 1.00 15.97 -7.84
N SER A 121 1.22 17.14 -7.23
CA SER A 121 1.53 18.41 -7.90
C SER A 121 2.93 18.43 -8.53
N LYS A 122 3.92 17.79 -7.90
CA LYS A 122 5.35 17.86 -8.29
C LYS A 122 5.87 16.63 -9.00
N ARG A 123 5.27 15.46 -8.77
CA ARG A 123 5.61 14.18 -9.44
C ARG A 123 5.35 14.19 -10.95
N ALA A 124 4.59 15.17 -11.44
CA ALA A 124 4.30 15.35 -12.86
C ALA A 124 5.49 15.90 -13.66
N THR A 125 6.58 16.28 -12.99
CA THR A 125 7.80 16.78 -13.65
C THR A 125 8.65 15.62 -14.15
N ASP A 126 9.24 15.80 -15.34
CA ASP A 126 10.08 14.80 -15.98
C ASP A 126 11.34 14.49 -15.16
N ASP A 127 11.88 15.48 -14.44
CA ASP A 127 13.02 15.29 -13.53
C ASP A 127 12.71 14.27 -12.43
N GLN A 128 11.52 14.34 -11.80
CA GLN A 128 11.13 13.39 -10.75
C GLN A 128 10.94 11.98 -11.31
N ARG A 129 10.36 11.85 -12.51
CA ARG A 129 10.18 10.56 -13.19
C ARG A 129 11.52 9.92 -13.54
N ASP A 130 12.45 10.71 -14.08
CA ASP A 130 13.79 10.24 -14.41
C ASP A 130 14.57 9.87 -13.15
N GLU A 131 14.43 10.66 -12.09
CA GLU A 131 15.13 10.41 -10.82
C GLU A 131 14.67 9.12 -10.15
N LEU A 132 13.36 8.86 -10.10
CA LEU A 132 12.81 7.57 -9.67
C LEU A 132 13.37 6.41 -10.51
N GLY A 133 13.42 6.60 -11.83
CA GLY A 133 14.00 5.63 -12.76
C GLY A 133 15.47 5.33 -12.46
N ARG A 134 16.29 6.35 -12.17
CA ARG A 134 17.71 6.19 -11.81
C ARG A 134 17.87 5.44 -10.48
N VAL A 135 17.04 5.73 -9.48
CA VAL A 135 17.01 5.00 -8.20
C VAL A 135 16.75 3.51 -8.45
N LEU A 136 15.69 3.18 -9.19
CA LEU A 136 15.31 1.81 -9.48
C LEU A 136 16.38 1.09 -10.30
N ARG A 137 16.90 1.73 -11.36
CA ARG A 137 17.98 1.19 -12.21
C ARG A 137 19.20 0.80 -11.40
N ASN A 138 19.60 1.65 -10.47
CA ASN A 138 20.77 1.34 -9.63
C ASN A 138 20.44 0.25 -8.60
N ALA A 139 19.21 0.19 -8.06
CA ALA A 139 18.82 -0.80 -7.06
C ALA A 139 18.68 -2.21 -7.66
N VAL A 140 18.06 -2.34 -8.85
CA VAL A 140 17.88 -3.64 -9.52
C VAL A 140 19.21 -4.32 -9.89
N ARG A 141 20.31 -3.57 -9.99
CA ARG A 141 21.64 -4.14 -10.25
C ARG A 141 22.23 -4.90 -9.06
N ILE A 142 21.81 -4.57 -7.84
CA ILE A 142 22.37 -5.11 -6.60
C ILE A 142 21.46 -6.17 -6.00
N VAL A 143 20.16 -5.92 -6.05
CA VAL A 143 19.15 -6.75 -5.38
C VAL A 143 18.98 -8.06 -6.15
N PRO A 144 19.11 -9.24 -5.51
CA PRO A 144 18.77 -10.53 -6.12
C PRO A 144 17.25 -10.68 -6.26
N GLY A 145 16.80 -11.55 -7.15
CA GLY A 145 15.37 -11.87 -7.28
C GLY A 145 14.47 -10.67 -7.62
N GLY A 146 13.22 -10.74 -7.19
CA GLY A 146 12.16 -9.80 -7.52
C GLY A 146 12.26 -8.46 -6.79
N VAL A 147 11.96 -7.40 -7.53
CA VAL A 147 11.81 -6.03 -7.02
C VAL A 147 10.38 -5.57 -7.29
N VAL A 148 9.64 -5.22 -6.24
CA VAL A 148 8.27 -4.71 -6.34
C VAL A 148 8.26 -3.24 -5.98
N CYS A 149 7.87 -2.38 -6.91
CA CYS A 149 7.75 -0.94 -6.70
C CYS A 149 6.29 -0.52 -6.70
N PHE A 150 5.82 -0.11 -5.53
CA PHE A 150 4.50 0.42 -5.31
C PHE A 150 4.45 1.90 -5.67
N VAL A 151 3.57 2.24 -6.60
CA VAL A 151 3.35 3.59 -7.11
C VAL A 151 1.90 4.04 -6.85
N PRO A 152 1.63 5.37 -6.83
CA PRO A 152 0.34 5.88 -6.35
C PRO A 152 -0.84 5.71 -7.31
N SER A 153 -0.65 5.50 -8.62
CA SER A 153 -1.77 5.34 -9.57
C SER A 153 -1.37 4.70 -10.91
N HIS A 154 -2.33 4.10 -11.61
CA HIS A 154 -2.13 3.58 -12.98
C HIS A 154 -1.76 4.68 -13.98
N ARG A 155 -2.31 5.88 -13.81
CA ARG A 155 -1.91 7.05 -14.62
C ARG A 155 -0.41 7.32 -14.48
N PHE A 156 0.10 7.30 -13.25
CA PHE A 156 1.51 7.52 -13.01
C PHE A 156 2.39 6.41 -13.59
N VAL A 157 1.96 5.14 -13.54
CA VAL A 157 2.64 4.04 -14.26
C VAL A 157 2.77 4.37 -15.75
N GLY A 158 1.67 4.77 -16.40
CA GLY A 158 1.67 5.11 -17.83
C GLY A 158 2.62 6.27 -18.16
N GLU A 159 2.63 7.31 -17.33
CA GLU A 159 3.53 8.45 -17.45
C GLU A 159 5.01 8.04 -17.27
N LEU A 160 5.32 7.19 -16.29
CA LEU A 160 6.67 6.64 -16.10
C LEU A 160 7.11 5.82 -17.33
N MET A 161 6.25 4.93 -17.83
CA MET A 161 6.57 4.09 -18.99
C MET A 161 6.82 4.93 -20.25
N SER A 162 6.00 5.96 -20.48
CA SER A 162 6.19 6.88 -21.61
C SER A 162 7.53 7.62 -21.50
N ARG A 163 7.81 8.22 -20.35
CA ARG A 163 9.04 8.99 -20.10
C ARG A 163 10.30 8.13 -20.13
N TRP A 164 10.27 6.94 -19.53
CA TRP A 164 11.44 6.06 -19.50
C TRP A 164 11.75 5.46 -20.87
N ARG A 165 10.74 5.24 -21.72
CA ARG A 165 10.98 4.82 -23.11
C ARG A 165 11.58 5.94 -23.94
N SER A 166 11.09 7.18 -23.81
CA SER A 166 11.61 8.32 -24.58
C SER A 166 13.05 8.69 -24.21
N THR A 167 13.47 8.45 -22.97
CA THR A 167 14.83 8.73 -22.47
C THR A 167 15.80 7.55 -22.61
N GLY A 168 15.33 6.38 -23.04
CA GLY A 168 16.10 5.14 -23.08
C GLY A 168 16.34 4.50 -21.71
N LEU A 169 15.82 5.08 -20.61
CA LEU A 169 15.95 4.53 -19.27
C LEU A 169 15.22 3.19 -19.10
N PHE A 170 14.11 2.98 -19.83
CA PHE A 170 13.39 1.72 -19.85
C PHE A 170 14.28 0.57 -20.35
N ALA A 171 15.02 0.78 -21.45
CA ALA A 171 15.96 -0.20 -21.97
C ALA A 171 17.10 -0.50 -20.98
N GLN A 172 17.58 0.51 -20.23
CA GLN A 172 18.58 0.32 -19.19
C GLN A 172 18.08 -0.52 -18.00
N LEU A 173 16.78 -0.38 -17.66
CA LEU A 173 16.13 -1.22 -16.65
C LEU A 173 16.02 -2.66 -17.15
N GLU A 174 15.48 -2.86 -18.36
CA GLU A 174 15.30 -4.18 -18.98
C GLU A 174 16.61 -4.93 -19.21
N ALA A 175 17.71 -4.22 -19.45
CA ALA A 175 19.04 -4.82 -19.55
C ALA A 175 19.50 -5.52 -18.25
N ASN A 176 18.91 -5.20 -17.11
CA ASN A 176 19.22 -5.81 -15.81
C ASN A 176 18.14 -6.77 -15.33
N LYS A 177 16.87 -6.35 -15.39
CA LYS A 177 15.70 -7.17 -15.02
C LYS A 177 14.54 -6.82 -15.95
N PRO A 178 13.78 -7.82 -16.44
CA PRO A 178 12.54 -7.55 -17.16
C PRO A 178 11.59 -6.65 -16.36
N VAL A 179 10.96 -5.69 -17.02
CA VAL A 179 10.05 -4.74 -16.37
C VAL A 179 8.60 -5.12 -16.68
N LEU A 180 7.85 -5.40 -15.62
CA LEU A 180 6.42 -5.68 -15.65
C LEU A 180 5.69 -4.55 -14.92
N TYR A 181 4.48 -4.21 -15.33
CA TYR A 181 3.71 -3.13 -14.71
C TYR A 181 2.21 -3.34 -14.85
N GLU A 182 1.45 -2.85 -13.87
CA GLU A 182 -0.01 -2.86 -13.93
C GLU A 182 -0.55 -1.86 -14.96
N ASP A 183 -1.05 -2.37 -16.09
CA ASP A 183 -1.89 -1.60 -17.00
C ASP A 183 -3.39 -1.82 -16.71
N SER A 184 -4.25 -0.91 -17.20
CA SER A 184 -5.69 -0.96 -16.95
C SER A 184 -6.40 -2.14 -17.62
N THR A 185 -5.77 -2.76 -18.63
CA THR A 185 -6.34 -3.74 -19.56
C THR A 185 -5.93 -5.19 -19.27
N SER A 186 -4.80 -5.40 -18.60
CA SER A 186 -4.18 -6.70 -18.37
C SER A 186 -4.81 -7.40 -17.18
N SER A 187 -4.90 -8.74 -17.28
CA SER A 187 -5.31 -9.58 -16.17
C SER A 187 -4.22 -9.58 -15.09
N ALA A 188 -4.60 -9.20 -13.87
CA ALA A 188 -3.69 -9.19 -12.72
C ALA A 188 -3.07 -10.58 -12.51
N SER A 189 -3.87 -11.64 -12.59
CA SER A 189 -3.39 -13.02 -12.40
C SER A 189 -2.31 -13.43 -13.41
N GLN A 190 -2.47 -13.06 -14.68
CA GLN A 190 -1.48 -13.36 -15.74
C GLN A 190 -0.18 -12.57 -15.53
N LEU A 191 -0.29 -11.31 -15.12
CA LEU A 191 0.87 -10.48 -14.81
C LEU A 191 1.66 -11.05 -13.63
N LEU A 192 0.97 -11.51 -12.58
CA LEU A 192 1.58 -12.14 -11.41
C LEU A 192 2.23 -13.48 -11.74
N GLU A 193 1.57 -14.30 -12.56
CA GLU A 193 2.11 -15.58 -13.01
C GLU A 193 3.41 -15.39 -13.80
N ARG A 194 3.42 -14.42 -14.73
CA ARG A 194 4.61 -14.04 -15.49
C ARG A 194 5.71 -13.47 -14.59
N TYR A 195 5.36 -12.65 -13.61
CA TYR A 195 6.33 -12.14 -12.64
C TYR A 195 6.96 -13.26 -11.81
N THR A 196 6.13 -14.19 -11.34
CA THR A 196 6.56 -15.35 -10.55
C THR A 196 7.52 -16.21 -11.35
N SER A 197 7.19 -16.56 -12.59
CA SER A 197 8.07 -17.40 -13.42
C SER A 197 9.42 -16.74 -13.72
N LEU A 198 9.46 -15.41 -13.87
CA LEU A 198 10.71 -14.68 -14.01
C LEU A 198 11.52 -14.64 -12.71
N CYS A 199 10.88 -14.64 -11.54
CA CYS A 199 11.58 -14.59 -10.26
C CYS A 199 12.04 -15.96 -9.75
N THR A 200 11.30 -17.03 -10.06
CA THR A 200 11.59 -18.39 -9.60
C THR A 200 12.15 -19.29 -10.71
N GLY A 201 12.54 -18.73 -11.86
CA GLY A 201 13.16 -19.47 -12.95
C GLY A 201 14.54 -20.03 -12.58
N ASP A 202 15.24 -20.58 -13.58
CA ASP A 202 16.57 -21.20 -13.40
C ASP A 202 17.56 -20.32 -12.63
N SER A 203 18.61 -20.92 -12.06
CA SER A 203 19.63 -20.25 -11.23
C SER A 203 20.33 -19.03 -11.87
N ALA A 204 20.20 -18.83 -13.19
CA ALA A 204 20.67 -17.64 -13.89
C ALA A 204 19.70 -16.45 -13.83
N SER A 205 18.48 -16.66 -13.32
CA SER A 205 17.46 -15.62 -13.24
C SER A 205 17.87 -14.55 -12.23
N LYS A 206 17.94 -13.32 -12.72
CA LYS A 206 18.11 -12.15 -11.88
C LYS A 206 16.77 -11.69 -11.28
N GLY A 207 15.64 -12.32 -11.60
CA GLY A 207 14.31 -11.83 -11.23
C GLY A 207 13.82 -10.66 -12.08
N ALA A 208 12.70 -10.07 -11.69
CA ALA A 208 12.01 -9.01 -12.44
C ALA A 208 11.75 -7.75 -11.59
N LEU A 209 11.52 -6.62 -12.26
CA LEU A 209 10.98 -5.40 -11.65
C LEU A 209 9.48 -5.34 -11.95
N LEU A 210 8.65 -5.28 -10.91
CA LEU A 210 7.20 -5.13 -11.02
C LEU A 210 6.76 -3.76 -10.50
N LEU A 211 6.10 -2.97 -11.33
CA LEU A 211 5.44 -1.73 -10.91
C LEU A 211 3.96 -2.00 -10.60
N CYS A 212 3.60 -1.89 -9.32
CA CYS A 212 2.24 -2.11 -8.82
C CYS A 212 1.61 -0.83 -8.32
N VAL A 213 0.30 -0.71 -8.44
CA VAL A 213 -0.43 0.43 -7.89
C VAL A 213 -0.83 0.14 -6.45
N VAL A 214 -0.55 1.07 -5.53
CA VAL A 214 -1.01 0.96 -4.13
C VAL A 214 -2.53 0.94 -4.08
N GLY A 215 -3.12 -0.08 -3.45
CA GLY A 215 -4.56 -0.31 -3.45
C GLY A 215 -5.11 -0.82 -4.80
N GLY A 216 -4.25 -1.11 -5.78
CA GLY A 216 -4.59 -1.78 -7.03
C GLY A 216 -4.73 -3.29 -6.89
N ARG A 217 -5.10 -3.94 -8.00
CA ARG A 217 -5.51 -5.36 -8.05
C ARG A 217 -4.42 -6.31 -7.57
N LEU A 218 -3.16 -6.05 -7.90
CA LEU A 218 -2.02 -6.87 -7.47
C LEU A 218 -1.50 -6.50 -6.09
N SER A 219 -1.90 -5.34 -5.57
CA SER A 219 -1.51 -4.89 -4.24
C SER A 219 -2.51 -5.33 -3.17
N GLU A 220 -3.55 -6.09 -3.50
CA GLU A 220 -4.50 -6.65 -2.54
C GLU A 220 -4.38 -8.19 -2.57
N GLY A 221 -4.23 -8.82 -1.41
CA GLY A 221 -4.17 -10.29 -1.29
C GLY A 221 -2.89 -11.00 -1.78
N VAL A 222 -2.05 -10.38 -2.61
CA VAL A 222 -0.82 -11.01 -3.14
C VAL A 222 0.37 -10.91 -2.18
N ASN A 223 1.06 -12.02 -1.95
CA ASN A 223 2.25 -12.07 -1.11
C ASN A 223 3.51 -12.22 -1.96
N PHE A 224 4.53 -11.38 -1.72
CA PHE A 224 5.81 -11.40 -2.44
C PHE A 224 6.92 -11.96 -1.54
N GLY A 225 6.69 -13.16 -0.99
CA GLY A 225 7.68 -13.84 -0.16
C GLY A 225 8.86 -14.38 -0.98
N ASP A 226 9.97 -14.65 -0.30
CA ASP A 226 11.16 -15.25 -0.89
C ASP A 226 11.69 -14.43 -2.09
N ASP A 227 11.98 -15.10 -3.20
CA ASP A 227 12.57 -14.47 -4.39
C ASP A 227 11.59 -13.59 -5.16
N LEU A 228 10.31 -13.53 -4.76
CA LEU A 228 9.33 -12.64 -5.37
C LEU A 228 9.43 -11.19 -4.87
N GLY A 229 10.08 -10.94 -3.73
CA GLY A 229 10.03 -9.62 -3.09
C GLY A 229 11.25 -9.29 -2.24
N ARG A 230 12.45 -9.52 -2.77
CA ARG A 230 13.70 -9.16 -2.08
C ARG A 230 13.79 -7.66 -1.80
N LEU A 231 13.35 -6.82 -2.75
CA LEU A 231 13.18 -5.39 -2.50
C LEU A 231 11.73 -4.96 -2.73
N VAL A 232 11.13 -4.37 -1.69
CA VAL A 232 9.90 -3.60 -1.83
C VAL A 232 10.22 -2.11 -1.81
N VAL A 233 9.78 -1.39 -2.84
CA VAL A 233 9.91 0.05 -2.96
C VAL A 233 8.54 0.69 -2.79
N VAL A 234 8.44 1.74 -1.97
CA VAL A 234 7.23 2.58 -1.87
C VAL A 234 7.57 3.96 -2.42
N ALA A 235 7.09 4.25 -3.62
CA ALA A 235 7.35 5.50 -4.33
C ALA A 235 6.33 6.57 -3.93
N GLY A 236 6.78 7.52 -3.10
CA GLY A 236 5.97 8.59 -2.55
C GLY A 236 5.12 8.15 -1.36
N LEU A 237 4.24 9.04 -0.93
CA LEU A 237 3.21 8.77 0.08
C LEU A 237 1.87 8.49 -0.63
N PRO A 238 1.30 7.28 -0.50
CA PRO A 238 0.08 6.88 -1.19
C PRO A 238 -1.17 7.44 -0.49
N TYR A 239 -1.29 8.75 -0.45
CA TYR A 239 -2.51 9.39 0.03
C TYR A 239 -3.68 9.09 -0.91
N PRO A 240 -4.87 8.76 -0.36
CA PRO A 240 -6.05 8.60 -1.19
C PRO A 240 -6.45 9.94 -1.82
N ASN A 241 -7.25 9.89 -2.89
CA ASN A 241 -7.69 11.08 -3.59
C ASN A 241 -8.50 11.99 -2.65
N PRO A 242 -8.02 13.21 -2.32
CA PRO A 242 -8.73 14.09 -1.37
C PRO A 242 -10.07 14.61 -1.91
N THR A 243 -10.33 14.50 -3.22
CA THR A 243 -11.62 14.89 -3.83
C THR A 243 -12.63 13.75 -3.88
N ASP A 244 -12.28 12.55 -3.42
CA ASP A 244 -13.19 11.43 -3.36
C ASP A 244 -14.37 11.74 -2.42
N ALA A 245 -15.59 11.65 -2.92
CA ALA A 245 -16.78 12.09 -2.20
C ALA A 245 -17.04 11.26 -0.94
N GLU A 246 -16.72 9.96 -0.97
CA GLU A 246 -16.85 9.06 0.16
C GLU A 246 -15.83 9.41 1.26
N LEU A 247 -14.57 9.62 0.88
CA LEU A 247 -13.55 10.09 1.81
C LEU A 247 -13.92 11.43 2.45
N VAL A 248 -14.38 12.41 1.64
CA VAL A 248 -14.79 13.72 2.15
C VAL A 248 -15.96 13.59 3.13
N ALA A 249 -16.96 12.77 2.81
CA ALA A 249 -18.09 12.51 3.71
C ALA A 249 -17.62 11.86 5.01
N ARG A 250 -16.72 10.87 4.93
CA ARG A 250 -16.15 10.18 6.09
C ARG A 250 -15.32 11.11 6.98
N MET A 251 -14.45 11.94 6.42
CA MET A 251 -13.66 12.91 7.18
C MET A 251 -14.56 13.90 7.91
N ARG A 252 -15.58 14.45 7.23
CA ARG A 252 -16.55 15.37 7.85
C ARG A 252 -17.33 14.72 9.01
N TYR A 253 -17.71 13.45 8.87
CA TYR A 253 -18.36 12.70 9.94
C TYR A 253 -17.45 12.54 11.16
N LEU A 254 -16.18 12.20 10.95
CA LEU A 254 -15.21 12.07 12.03
C LEU A 254 -14.90 13.42 12.70
N ASP A 255 -14.73 14.49 11.91
CA ASP A 255 -14.49 15.85 12.42
C ASP A 255 -15.67 16.41 13.21
N ALA A 256 -16.91 15.97 12.93
CA ALA A 256 -18.08 16.34 13.71
C ALA A 256 -18.08 15.71 15.11
N ALA A 257 -17.44 14.55 15.29
CA ALA A 257 -17.29 13.90 16.60
C ALA A 257 -16.07 14.44 17.36
N GLU A 258 -14.94 14.64 16.67
CA GLU A 258 -13.70 15.14 17.23
C GLU A 258 -12.95 16.00 16.18
N PRO A 259 -12.81 17.32 16.41
CA PRO A 259 -12.11 18.19 15.46
C PRO A 259 -10.68 17.70 15.15
N GLY A 260 -10.39 17.46 13.87
CA GLY A 260 -9.09 16.98 13.40
C GLY A 260 -9.00 15.47 13.23
N ALA A 261 -10.01 14.70 13.66
CA ALA A 261 -10.07 13.26 13.45
C ALA A 261 -10.15 12.88 11.96
N GLY A 262 -10.76 13.72 11.12
CA GLY A 262 -10.80 13.53 9.67
C GLY A 262 -9.41 13.58 9.03
N ARG A 263 -8.57 14.55 9.44
CA ARG A 263 -7.17 14.63 9.00
C ARG A 263 -6.35 13.45 9.51
N ALA A 264 -6.51 13.08 10.78
CA ALA A 264 -5.83 11.92 11.36
C ALA A 264 -6.20 10.62 10.62
N TYR A 265 -7.48 10.46 10.23
CA TYR A 265 -7.95 9.35 9.42
C TYR A 265 -7.32 9.34 8.02
N TYR A 266 -7.25 10.49 7.35
CA TYR A 266 -6.59 10.62 6.06
C TYR A 266 -5.11 10.22 6.09
N GLU A 267 -4.38 10.67 7.12
CA GLU A 267 -3.00 10.25 7.35
C GLU A 267 -2.90 8.76 7.66
N ALA A 268 -3.81 8.21 8.49
CA ALA A 268 -3.82 6.80 8.84
C ALA A 268 -4.03 5.89 7.62
N LEU A 269 -4.87 6.30 6.65
CA LEU A 269 -5.04 5.57 5.39
C LEU A 269 -3.73 5.48 4.59
N CYS A 270 -2.99 6.59 4.52
CA CYS A 270 -1.68 6.61 3.84
C CYS A 270 -0.69 5.64 4.51
N TRP A 271 -0.52 5.72 5.83
CA TRP A 271 0.42 4.87 6.56
C TRP A 271 -0.01 3.40 6.59
N LYS A 272 -1.32 3.13 6.63
CA LYS A 272 -1.85 1.77 6.46
C LYS A 272 -1.42 1.18 5.13
N ALA A 273 -1.52 1.95 4.05
CA ALA A 273 -1.11 1.51 2.73
C ALA A 273 0.41 1.29 2.63
N VAL A 274 1.24 2.19 3.16
CA VAL A 274 2.71 2.00 3.26
C VAL A 274 3.06 0.71 4.01
N ASN A 275 2.47 0.51 5.19
CA ASN A 275 2.72 -0.64 6.03
C ASN A 275 2.26 -1.95 5.38
N GLN A 276 1.14 -1.92 4.65
CA GLN A 276 0.68 -3.05 3.86
C GLN A 276 1.63 -3.38 2.70
N SER A 277 2.17 -2.38 2.01
CA SER A 277 3.18 -2.60 0.96
C SER A 277 4.43 -3.27 1.52
N ILE A 278 4.99 -2.76 2.62
CA ILE A 278 6.19 -3.31 3.27
C ILE A 278 5.94 -4.74 3.77
N GLY A 279 4.78 -4.98 4.39
CA GLY A 279 4.40 -6.27 4.96
C GLY A 279 4.23 -7.41 3.94
N ARG A 280 4.28 -7.12 2.62
CA ARG A 280 4.24 -8.12 1.56
C ARG A 280 5.59 -8.78 1.26
N ALA A 281 6.69 -8.22 1.77
CA ALA A 281 8.04 -8.66 1.46
C ALA A 281 8.51 -9.87 2.27
N ILE A 282 7.88 -10.15 3.42
CA ILE A 282 8.37 -11.16 4.38
C ILE A 282 7.26 -12.12 4.76
N ARG A 283 7.50 -13.43 4.61
CA ARG A 283 6.49 -14.44 4.91
C ARG A 283 6.80 -15.37 6.08
N HIS A 284 8.05 -15.76 6.27
CA HIS A 284 8.44 -16.72 7.30
C HIS A 284 9.72 -16.29 8.01
N ARG A 285 10.02 -16.92 9.16
CA ARG A 285 11.16 -16.58 10.00
C ARG A 285 12.54 -16.66 9.32
N LEU A 286 12.64 -17.41 8.23
CA LEU A 286 13.89 -17.63 7.48
C LEU A 286 13.97 -16.77 6.22
N ASP A 287 12.98 -15.92 5.98
CA ASP A 287 12.96 -15.03 4.82
C ASP A 287 13.86 -13.80 5.07
N TYR A 288 14.17 -13.07 4.01
CA TYR A 288 14.92 -11.82 4.09
C TYR A 288 14.55 -10.87 2.96
N ALA A 289 14.46 -9.58 3.29
CA ALA A 289 14.10 -8.55 2.32
C ALA A 289 14.58 -7.16 2.78
N THR A 290 14.56 -6.21 1.86
CA THR A 290 14.73 -4.79 2.16
C THR A 290 13.50 -4.01 1.72
N ALA A 291 13.18 -2.95 2.45
CA ALA A 291 12.20 -1.95 2.03
C ALA A 291 12.89 -0.62 1.74
N LEU A 292 12.46 0.07 0.68
CA LEU A 292 12.98 1.38 0.29
C LEU A 292 11.81 2.37 0.15
N LEU A 293 11.76 3.36 1.04
CA LEU A 293 10.77 4.43 1.05
C LEU A 293 11.35 5.64 0.31
N LEU A 294 10.71 6.04 -0.79
CA LEU A 294 11.21 7.08 -1.70
C LEU A 294 10.36 8.34 -1.65
N ASP A 295 10.76 9.30 -0.83
CA ASP A 295 10.20 10.65 -0.75
C ASP A 295 11.01 11.42 0.31
N ALA A 296 11.27 12.72 0.09
CA ALA A 296 11.88 13.59 1.08
C ALA A 296 11.13 13.55 2.41
N ARG A 297 9.78 13.46 2.36
CA ARG A 297 8.94 13.40 3.56
C ARG A 297 9.21 12.20 4.46
N TYR A 298 9.73 11.08 3.95
CA TYR A 298 10.13 9.95 4.81
C TYR A 298 11.40 10.26 5.63
N VAL A 299 12.28 11.10 5.10
CA VAL A 299 13.49 11.52 5.83
C VAL A 299 13.14 12.64 6.80
N ASP A 300 12.34 13.62 6.34
CA ASP A 300 12.02 14.82 7.09
C ASP A 300 11.02 14.58 8.24
N ASP A 301 10.14 13.57 8.13
CA ASP A 301 9.16 13.26 9.17
C ASP A 301 9.84 12.62 10.39
N VAL A 302 10.06 13.43 11.42
CA VAL A 302 10.60 13.01 12.72
C VAL A 302 9.74 11.89 13.34
N SER A 303 8.42 11.92 13.11
CA SER A 303 7.46 10.95 13.63
C SER A 303 7.39 9.65 12.83
N LEU A 304 8.10 9.51 11.70
CA LEU A 304 8.07 8.31 10.83
C LEU A 304 8.15 7.00 11.63
N SER A 305 9.11 6.89 12.55
CA SER A 305 9.30 5.68 13.36
C SER A 305 8.07 5.29 14.18
N SER A 306 7.25 6.26 14.60
CA SER A 306 6.01 6.01 15.35
C SER A 306 4.84 5.57 14.46
N ARG A 307 4.93 5.85 13.16
CA ARG A 307 3.90 5.53 12.15
C ARG A 307 4.13 4.17 11.50
N LEU A 308 5.35 3.64 11.60
CA LEU A 308 5.74 2.32 11.14
C LEU A 308 5.57 1.27 12.27
N PRO A 309 5.29 0.00 11.95
CA PRO A 309 5.33 -1.08 12.92
C PRO A 309 6.72 -1.20 13.56
N ALA A 310 6.76 -1.60 14.84
CA ALA A 310 7.99 -1.68 15.63
C ALA A 310 9.14 -2.40 14.90
N TRP A 311 8.85 -3.51 14.22
CA TRP A 311 9.85 -4.29 13.50
C TRP A 311 10.43 -3.58 12.27
N VAL A 312 9.66 -2.71 11.62
CA VAL A 312 10.13 -1.86 10.52
C VAL A 312 10.90 -0.67 11.07
N SER A 313 10.36 0.00 12.10
CA SER A 313 11.02 1.16 12.71
C SER A 313 12.37 0.81 13.33
N ASN A 314 12.50 -0.39 13.92
CA ASN A 314 13.76 -0.85 14.51
C ASN A 314 14.85 -1.12 13.45
N SER A 315 14.46 -1.36 12.21
CA SER A 315 15.38 -1.56 11.09
C SER A 315 15.44 -0.34 10.16
N LEU A 316 14.81 0.79 10.52
CA LEU A 316 14.78 1.97 9.67
C LEU A 316 16.12 2.70 9.70
N VAL A 317 16.65 3.01 8.53
CA VAL A 317 17.79 3.91 8.35
C VAL A 317 17.38 5.05 7.42
N ARG A 318 17.47 6.29 7.91
CA ARG A 318 17.31 7.50 7.10
C ARG A 318 18.61 7.76 6.33
N CYS A 319 18.54 7.70 5.00
CA CYS A 319 19.69 7.87 4.13
C CYS A 319 19.90 9.34 3.75
N GLU A 320 20.29 10.16 4.72
CA GLU A 320 20.53 11.61 4.55
C GLU A 320 21.67 11.91 3.58
N GLY A 321 22.65 11.01 3.47
CA GLY A 321 23.75 11.09 2.49
C GLY A 321 23.32 10.78 1.03
N GLY A 322 22.02 10.61 0.77
CA GLY A 322 21.47 10.34 -0.55
C GLY A 322 21.68 8.88 -1.02
N TYR A 323 21.58 8.68 -2.33
CA TYR A 323 21.52 7.33 -2.91
C TYR A 323 22.79 6.49 -2.66
N GLY A 324 23.97 7.11 -2.52
CA GLY A 324 25.21 6.37 -2.24
C GLY A 324 25.13 5.54 -0.95
N GLN A 325 24.48 6.08 0.09
CA GLN A 325 24.24 5.36 1.34
C GLN A 325 23.27 4.20 1.15
N VAL A 326 22.20 4.39 0.37
CA VAL A 326 21.27 3.30 0.01
C VAL A 326 22.01 2.20 -0.72
N HIS A 327 22.82 2.54 -1.73
CA HIS A 327 23.60 1.58 -2.51
C HIS A 327 24.51 0.72 -1.61
N GLY A 328 25.30 1.36 -0.74
CA GLY A 328 26.17 0.67 0.20
C GLY A 328 25.43 -0.23 1.20
N LYS A 329 24.27 0.23 1.71
CA LYS A 329 23.43 -0.56 2.63
C LYS A 329 22.80 -1.77 1.94
N LEU A 330 22.28 -1.62 0.73
CA LEU A 330 21.74 -2.74 -0.06
C LEU A 330 22.84 -3.77 -0.36
N ALA A 331 24.00 -3.33 -0.85
CA ALA A 331 25.13 -4.23 -1.14
C ALA A 331 25.59 -4.99 0.11
N THR A 332 25.75 -4.28 1.23
CA THR A 332 26.14 -4.89 2.51
C THR A 332 25.10 -5.90 2.99
N PHE A 333 23.81 -5.57 2.87
CA PHE A 333 22.72 -6.44 3.29
C PHE A 333 22.70 -7.74 2.47
N TYR A 334 22.70 -7.65 1.14
CA TYR A 334 22.61 -8.83 0.27
C TYR A 334 23.88 -9.67 0.22
N SER A 335 25.07 -9.10 0.46
CA SER A 335 26.31 -9.88 0.56
C SER A 335 26.29 -10.97 1.65
N ARG A 336 25.37 -10.87 2.61
CA ARG A 336 25.17 -11.86 3.68
C ARG A 336 24.37 -13.08 3.23
N PHE A 337 23.56 -12.92 2.18
CA PHE A 337 22.58 -13.91 1.72
C PHE A 337 22.93 -14.48 0.34
N CYS A 338 23.60 -13.71 -0.51
CA CYS A 338 24.14 -14.16 -1.79
C CYS A 338 25.57 -14.67 -1.58
N LYS A 339 25.74 -15.98 -1.41
CA LYS A 339 27.03 -16.68 -1.52
C LYS A 339 27.03 -17.55 -2.75
#